data_AF-A0AAW1CI60-F1
#
_entry.id   AF-A0AAW1CI60-F1
#
_cell.length_a   1.000
_cell.length_b   1.000
_cell.length_c   1.000
_cell.angle_alpha   90.00
_cell.angle_beta   90.00
_cell.angle_gamma   90.00
#
_symmetry.space_group_name_H-M   'P 1'
#
loop_
_entity.id
_entity.type
_entity.pdbx_description
1 polymer ?
#
loop_
_entity_poly.entity_id
_entity_poly.type
_entity_poly.pdbx_seq_one_letter_code
_entity_poly.pdbx_strand_id
1 'polypeptide(L)'
;MVKLGSLYQGGGGRPVPTSKLEFNHKVEEQRLLAEERRDWERIHPDHHDLQAKVEQLYRLDKLLQEESGTLHSLQEDKGLLERALGGLKNKLQTVHGNSAETEWYRRQQRLLEKELTRVRSILALNSKKLEETVAENARLEQELVVLRQKLQVSRRSGSGADGVCTMESELWRVQVLVGNLLRQRHELSLQVSQLTDKSNSLSQQMYPTTPPSISPHLPYPSNY
;
A
#
# COMPACT_ATOMS: atom_id res chain seq x y z
N MET A 1 49.07 35.96 4.00
CA MET A 1 50.20 36.88 3.75
C MET A 1 50.39 37.09 2.26
N VAL A 2 50.97 38.22 1.93
CA VAL A 2 50.72 39.06 0.76
C VAL A 2 51.57 38.66 -0.45
N LYS A 3 51.01 38.90 -1.66
CA LYS A 3 51.64 39.24 -2.96
C LYS A 3 52.87 38.45 -3.39
N LEU A 4 52.82 37.94 -4.62
CA LEU A 4 53.71 38.47 -5.67
C LEU A 4 52.97 38.53 -7.00
N GLY A 5 52.79 39.76 -7.47
CA GLY A 5 52.58 40.02 -8.89
C GLY A 5 53.90 39.94 -9.65
N SER A 6 53.79 40.26 -10.93
CA SER A 6 54.85 40.29 -11.94
C SER A 6 55.02 38.96 -12.66
N LEU A 7 54.36 38.83 -13.81
CA LEU A 7 54.92 38.28 -15.03
C LEU A 7 54.07 38.79 -16.21
N TYR A 8 54.16 40.10 -16.48
CA TYR A 8 53.92 40.63 -17.82
C TYR A 8 55.27 40.94 -18.44
N GLN A 9 55.77 40.03 -19.27
CA GLN A 9 56.87 40.33 -20.18
C GLN A 9 56.69 39.58 -21.50
N GLY A 10 56.37 40.34 -22.54
CA GLY A 10 56.78 40.05 -23.91
C GLY A 10 55.78 39.31 -24.80
N GLY A 11 55.03 40.07 -25.62
CA GLY A 11 54.37 39.52 -26.81
C GLY A 11 53.26 40.43 -27.31
N GLY A 12 53.51 41.17 -28.39
CA GLY A 12 52.59 42.15 -28.96
C GLY A 12 51.20 41.56 -29.26
N GLY A 13 50.19 42.08 -28.58
CA GLY A 13 48.78 41.84 -28.85
C GLY A 13 48.01 43.07 -28.40
N ARG A 14 47.17 43.62 -29.27
CA ARG A 14 46.32 44.80 -28.98
C ARG A 14 45.64 44.64 -27.61
N PRO A 15 45.57 45.68 -26.76
CA PRO A 15 44.82 45.62 -25.52
C PRO A 15 43.36 45.34 -25.87
N VAL A 16 42.88 44.13 -25.56
CA VAL A 16 41.46 43.83 -25.63
C VAL A 16 40.78 44.78 -24.64
N PRO A 17 39.86 45.65 -25.08
CA PRO A 17 39.26 46.62 -24.17
C PRO A 17 38.55 45.84 -23.06
N THR A 18 38.90 46.16 -21.81
CA THR A 18 38.37 45.52 -20.60
C THR A 18 36.84 45.46 -20.62
N SER A 19 36.19 46.47 -21.19
CA SER A 19 34.73 46.53 -21.40
C SER A 19 34.18 45.41 -22.29
N LYS A 20 34.94 44.93 -23.29
CA LYS A 20 34.54 43.77 -24.11
C LYS A 20 34.68 42.46 -23.34
N LEU A 21 35.71 42.34 -22.49
CA LEU A 21 35.89 41.17 -21.64
C LEU A 21 34.80 41.09 -20.56
N GLU A 22 34.50 42.21 -19.92
CA GLU A 22 33.42 42.32 -18.92
C GLU A 22 32.04 42.07 -19.54
N PHE A 23 31.80 42.59 -20.75
CA PHE A 23 30.58 42.30 -21.49
C PHE A 23 30.47 40.81 -21.85
N ASN A 24 31.57 40.19 -22.28
CA ASN A 24 31.59 38.76 -22.61
C ASN A 24 31.34 37.90 -21.36
N HIS A 25 32.00 38.23 -20.26
CA HIS A 25 31.80 37.57 -18.96
C HIS A 25 30.36 37.70 -18.48
N LYS A 26 29.77 38.89 -18.58
CA LYS A 26 28.37 39.13 -18.19
C LYS A 26 27.38 38.39 -19.09
N VAL A 27 27.69 38.25 -20.37
CA VAL A 27 26.89 37.46 -21.32
C VAL A 27 27.00 35.96 -21.02
N GLU A 28 28.19 35.48 -20.67
CA GLU A 28 28.42 34.09 -20.25
C GLU A 28 27.71 33.77 -18.94
N GLU A 29 27.82 34.64 -17.93
CA GLU A 29 27.13 34.50 -16.65
C GLU A 29 25.60 34.49 -16.81
N GLN A 30 25.05 35.36 -17.67
CA GLN A 30 23.62 35.35 -17.99
C GLN A 30 23.19 34.07 -18.70
N ARG A 31 24.03 33.51 -19.57
CA ARG A 31 23.75 32.21 -20.22
C ARG A 31 23.76 31.08 -19.20
N LEU A 32 24.75 31.07 -18.31
CA LEU A 32 24.90 30.07 -17.25
C LEU A 32 23.71 30.10 -16.28
N LEU A 33 23.29 31.28 -15.85
CA LEU A 33 22.10 31.47 -15.00
C LEU A 33 20.81 31.10 -15.74
N ALA A 34 20.72 31.33 -17.05
CA ALA A 34 19.56 30.92 -17.84
C ALA A 34 19.51 29.40 -18.01
N GLU A 35 20.67 28.74 -18.17
CA GLU A 35 20.79 27.29 -18.23
C GLU A 35 20.44 26.66 -16.87
N GLU A 36 20.97 27.20 -15.78
CA GLU A 36 20.66 26.77 -14.41
C GLU A 36 19.17 26.93 -14.08
N ARG A 37 18.54 28.05 -14.47
CA ARG A 37 17.08 28.22 -14.33
C ARG A 37 16.29 27.19 -15.14
N ARG A 38 16.72 26.88 -16.36
CA ARG A 38 16.06 25.88 -17.22
C ARG A 38 16.21 24.48 -16.65
N ASP A 39 17.34 24.16 -16.04
CA ASP A 39 17.56 22.89 -15.37
C ASP A 39 16.76 22.81 -14.07
N TRP A 40 16.66 23.92 -13.33
CA TRP A 40 15.79 24.02 -12.17
C TRP A 40 14.31 23.81 -12.55
N GLU A 41 13.83 24.49 -13.59
CA GLU A 41 12.44 24.34 -14.06
C GLU A 41 12.13 22.95 -14.64
N ARG A 42 13.14 22.15 -15.04
CA ARG A 42 12.92 20.76 -15.46
C ARG A 42 12.80 19.80 -14.28
N ILE A 43 13.56 20.02 -13.21
CA ILE A 43 13.64 19.09 -12.06
C ILE A 43 12.59 19.43 -11.00
N HIS A 44 12.24 20.72 -10.84
CA HIS A 44 11.31 21.20 -9.82
C HIS A 44 9.86 20.68 -9.98
N PRO A 45 9.25 20.63 -11.18
CA PRO A 45 7.92 20.06 -11.37
C PRO A 45 7.89 18.55 -11.09
N ASP A 46 8.88 17.81 -11.60
CA ASP A 46 8.99 16.36 -11.41
C ASP A 46 9.16 15.97 -9.92
N HIS A 47 9.90 16.77 -9.14
CA HIS A 47 10.09 16.55 -7.71
C HIS A 47 8.84 16.89 -6.89
N HIS A 48 8.14 17.99 -7.24
CA HIS A 48 6.88 18.36 -6.60
C HIS A 48 5.79 17.31 -6.83
N ASP A 49 5.66 16.80 -8.05
CA ASP A 49 4.69 15.76 -8.40
C ASP A 49 5.00 14.44 -7.66
N LEU A 50 6.27 14.06 -7.56
CA LEU A 50 6.69 12.90 -6.78
C LEU A 50 6.31 13.05 -5.30
N GLN A 51 6.56 14.23 -4.72
CA GLN A 51 6.24 14.50 -3.32
C GLN A 51 4.73 14.51 -3.07
N ALA A 52 3.94 15.13 -3.95
CA ALA A 52 2.48 15.12 -3.87
C ALA A 52 1.92 13.69 -3.93
N LYS A 53 2.49 12.82 -4.78
CA LYS A 53 2.09 11.40 -4.89
C LYS A 53 2.48 10.59 -3.66
N VAL A 54 3.65 10.84 -3.07
CA VAL A 54 4.06 10.23 -1.79
C VAL A 54 3.11 10.62 -0.66
N GLU A 55 2.72 11.89 -0.58
CA GLU A 55 1.72 12.36 0.40
C GLU A 55 0.34 11.74 0.16
N GLN A 56 -0.04 11.49 -1.10
CA GLN A 56 -1.27 10.77 -1.44
C GLN A 56 -1.21 9.30 -0.99
N LEU A 57 -0.07 8.62 -1.18
CA LEU A 57 0.13 7.25 -0.68
C LEU A 57 0.03 7.17 0.84
N TYR A 58 0.65 8.09 1.59
CA TYR A 58 0.52 8.12 3.05
C TYR A 58 -0.93 8.30 3.51
N ARG A 59 -1.73 9.10 2.78
CA ARG A 59 -3.16 9.27 3.07
C ARG A 59 -3.94 7.98 2.82
N LEU A 60 -3.67 7.28 1.71
CA LEU A 60 -4.30 5.99 1.42
C LEU A 60 -3.90 4.92 2.43
N ASP A 61 -2.64 4.88 2.86
CA ASP A 61 -2.15 3.92 3.85
C ASP A 61 -2.88 4.09 5.19
N LYS A 62 -3.05 5.34 5.64
CA LYS A 62 -3.85 5.64 6.82
C LYS A 62 -5.30 5.17 6.68
N LEU A 63 -5.92 5.44 5.53
CA LEU A 63 -7.31 5.02 5.25
C LEU A 63 -7.44 3.49 5.21
N LEU A 64 -6.48 2.80 4.60
CA LEU A 64 -6.41 1.34 4.56
C LEU A 64 -6.29 0.76 5.97
N GLN A 65 -5.48 1.38 6.84
CA GLN A 65 -5.35 0.95 8.23
C GLN A 65 -6.65 1.16 9.03
N GLU A 66 -7.35 2.29 8.84
CA GLU A 66 -8.65 2.57 9.45
C GLU A 66 -9.73 1.57 8.98
N GLU A 67 -9.79 1.29 7.67
CA GLU A 67 -10.73 0.34 7.08
C GLU A 67 -10.45 -1.10 7.54
N SER A 68 -9.17 -1.49 7.62
CA SER A 68 -8.75 -2.79 8.13
C SER A 68 -9.11 -2.97 9.61
N GLY A 69 -8.93 -1.92 10.43
CA GLY A 69 -9.35 -1.93 11.84
C GLY A 69 -10.86 -2.08 12.00
N THR A 70 -11.64 -1.38 11.15
CA THR A 70 -13.11 -1.49 11.14
C THR A 70 -13.55 -2.90 10.74
N LEU A 71 -12.92 -3.49 9.71
CA LEU A 71 -13.19 -4.85 9.26
C LEU A 71 -12.89 -5.87 10.37
N HIS A 72 -11.78 -5.70 11.09
CA HIS A 72 -11.44 -6.56 12.23
C HIS A 72 -12.50 -6.50 13.33
N SER A 73 -12.92 -5.30 13.75
CA SER A 73 -13.97 -5.13 14.76
C SER A 73 -15.29 -5.79 14.34
N LEU A 74 -15.70 -5.64 13.07
CA LEU A 74 -16.91 -6.29 12.55
C LEU A 74 -16.79 -7.83 12.51
N GLN A 75 -15.58 -8.37 12.30
CA GLN A 75 -15.33 -9.81 12.38
C GLN A 75 -15.47 -10.33 13.82
N GLU A 76 -14.97 -9.57 14.80
CA GLU A 76 -15.15 -9.89 16.22
C GLU A 76 -16.64 -9.87 16.61
N ASP A 77 -17.37 -8.83 16.21
CA ASP A 77 -18.83 -8.71 16.43
C ASP A 77 -19.59 -9.89 15.83
N LYS A 78 -19.26 -10.27 14.58
CA LYS A 78 -19.83 -11.46 13.94
C LYS A 78 -19.56 -12.71 14.79
N GLY A 79 -18.33 -12.91 15.25
CA GLY A 79 -17.95 -14.06 16.07
C GLY A 79 -18.64 -14.10 17.44
N LEU A 80 -18.89 -12.92 18.05
CA LEU A 80 -19.66 -12.79 19.27
C LEU A 80 -21.13 -13.15 19.07
N LEU A 81 -21.74 -12.66 17.98
CA LEU A 81 -23.12 -12.99 17.61
C LEU A 81 -23.29 -14.49 17.32
N GLU A 82 -22.34 -15.11 16.64
CA GLU A 82 -22.36 -16.55 16.34
C GLU A 82 -22.22 -17.40 17.61
N ARG A 83 -21.34 -17.00 18.55
CA ARG A 83 -21.25 -17.64 19.87
C ARG A 83 -22.52 -17.47 20.69
N ALA A 84 -23.09 -16.27 20.71
CA ALA A 84 -24.35 -15.99 21.40
C ALA A 84 -25.50 -16.84 20.84
N LEU A 85 -25.63 -16.94 19.51
CA LEU A 85 -26.59 -17.80 18.84
C LEU A 85 -26.39 -19.28 19.17
N GLY A 86 -25.13 -19.76 19.19
CA GLY A 86 -24.80 -21.12 19.61
C GLY A 86 -25.24 -21.41 21.05
N GLY A 87 -24.92 -20.51 21.98
CA GLY A 87 -25.37 -20.63 23.37
C GLY A 87 -26.89 -20.59 23.52
N LEU A 88 -27.58 -19.78 22.71
CA LEU A 88 -29.03 -19.65 22.75
C LEU A 88 -29.74 -20.87 22.16
N LYS A 89 -29.20 -21.48 21.09
CA LYS A 89 -29.67 -22.77 20.55
C LYS A 89 -29.51 -23.89 21.57
N ASN A 90 -28.39 -23.94 22.29
CA ASN A 90 -28.18 -24.92 23.36
C ASN A 90 -29.20 -24.73 24.49
N LYS A 91 -29.43 -23.49 24.93
CA LYS A 91 -30.47 -23.18 25.94
C LYS A 91 -31.86 -23.62 25.47
N LEU A 92 -32.21 -23.35 24.21
CA LEU A 92 -33.49 -23.75 23.62
C LEU A 92 -33.68 -25.28 23.58
N GLN A 93 -32.60 -26.04 23.37
CA GLN A 93 -32.64 -27.52 23.44
C GLN A 93 -32.78 -28.05 24.88
N THR A 94 -32.29 -27.32 25.87
CA THR A 94 -32.37 -27.73 27.29
C THR A 94 -33.69 -27.35 27.97
N VAL A 95 -34.39 -26.32 27.48
CA VAL A 95 -35.67 -25.88 28.05
C VAL A 95 -36.78 -26.84 27.67
N HIS A 96 -37.34 -27.52 28.67
CA HIS A 96 -38.49 -28.43 28.50
C HIS A 96 -39.68 -27.90 29.30
N GLY A 97 -40.85 -27.78 28.65
CA GLY A 97 -42.13 -27.48 29.32
C GLY A 97 -42.47 -26.01 29.57
N ASN A 98 -41.53 -25.07 29.44
CA ASN A 98 -41.82 -23.63 29.63
C ASN A 98 -42.05 -22.90 28.30
N SER A 99 -43.32 -22.82 27.87
CA SER A 99 -43.70 -22.20 26.58
C SER A 99 -43.28 -20.73 26.47
N ALA A 100 -43.45 -19.94 27.55
CA ALA A 100 -43.12 -18.52 27.56
C ALA A 100 -41.60 -18.27 27.42
N GLU A 101 -40.79 -19.05 28.12
CA GLU A 101 -39.33 -18.96 28.05
C GLU A 101 -38.81 -19.43 26.68
N THR A 102 -39.40 -20.49 26.12
CA THR A 102 -39.09 -20.97 24.77
C THR A 102 -39.39 -19.89 23.72
N GLU A 103 -40.53 -19.20 23.84
CA GLU A 103 -40.88 -18.09 22.95
C GLU A 103 -39.97 -16.86 23.11
N TRP A 104 -39.50 -16.58 24.33
CA TRP A 104 -38.53 -15.52 24.58
C TRP A 104 -37.19 -15.83 23.90
N TYR A 105 -36.67 -17.05 24.06
CA TYR A 105 -35.45 -17.49 23.37
C TYR A 105 -35.60 -17.43 21.84
N ARG A 106 -36.74 -17.87 21.26
CA ARG A 106 -36.99 -17.72 19.82
C ARG A 106 -37.05 -16.27 19.34
N ARG A 107 -37.55 -15.35 20.17
CA ARG A 107 -37.53 -13.90 19.87
C ARG A 107 -36.11 -13.37 19.86
N GLN A 108 -35.31 -13.71 20.86
CA GLN A 108 -33.91 -13.33 20.95
C GLN A 108 -33.06 -13.92 19.81
N GLN A 109 -33.29 -15.19 19.44
CA GLN A 109 -32.64 -15.82 18.29
C GLN A 109 -32.88 -15.03 17.00
N ARG A 110 -34.13 -14.64 16.72
CA ARG A 110 -34.48 -13.86 15.53
C ARG A 110 -33.83 -12.47 15.52
N LEU A 111 -33.68 -11.83 16.67
CA LEU A 111 -32.99 -10.54 16.77
C LEU A 111 -31.49 -10.70 16.46
N LEU A 112 -30.84 -11.69 17.05
CA LEU A 112 -29.42 -11.96 16.79
C LEU A 112 -29.16 -12.40 15.34
N GLU A 113 -30.05 -13.17 14.72
CA GLU A 113 -29.97 -13.54 13.30
C GLU A 113 -30.10 -12.32 12.37
N LYS A 114 -30.98 -11.37 12.70
CA LYS A 114 -31.10 -10.09 11.97
C LYS A 114 -29.83 -9.26 12.09
N GLU A 115 -29.29 -9.11 13.30
CA GLU A 115 -28.03 -8.39 13.52
C GLU A 115 -26.85 -9.06 12.81
N LEU A 116 -26.78 -10.39 12.83
CA LEU A 116 -25.76 -11.14 12.10
C LEU A 116 -25.85 -10.91 10.58
N THR A 117 -27.06 -10.87 10.04
CA THR A 117 -27.28 -10.55 8.62
C THR A 117 -26.85 -9.12 8.29
N ARG A 118 -27.16 -8.16 9.18
CA ARG A 118 -26.73 -6.76 9.05
C ARG A 118 -25.20 -6.65 9.08
N VAL A 119 -24.53 -7.27 10.06
CA VAL A 119 -23.06 -7.27 10.19
C VAL A 119 -22.40 -7.91 8.96
N ARG A 120 -22.93 -9.02 8.46
CA ARG A 120 -22.44 -9.66 7.21
C ARG A 120 -22.56 -8.74 6.00
N SER A 121 -23.66 -7.99 5.87
CA SER A 121 -23.83 -6.99 4.81
C SER A 121 -22.80 -5.86 4.92
N ILE A 122 -22.61 -5.31 6.13
CA ILE A 122 -21.62 -4.24 6.38
C ILE A 122 -20.19 -4.74 6.15
N LEU A 123 -19.88 -5.98 6.52
CA LEU A 123 -18.59 -6.63 6.22
C LEU A 123 -18.34 -6.72 4.72
N ALA A 124 -19.33 -7.16 3.94
CA ALA A 124 -19.21 -7.25 2.49
C ALA A 124 -18.96 -5.87 1.85
N LEU A 125 -19.67 -4.84 2.32
CA LEU A 125 -19.48 -3.46 1.87
C LEU A 125 -18.09 -2.91 2.23
N ASN A 126 -17.63 -3.11 3.48
CA ASN A 126 -16.30 -2.68 3.90
C ASN A 126 -15.18 -3.45 3.20
N SER A 127 -15.36 -4.74 2.93
CA SER A 127 -14.41 -5.54 2.14
C SER A 127 -14.25 -4.98 0.74
N LYS A 128 -15.37 -4.66 0.06
CA LYS A 128 -15.34 -4.04 -1.27
C LYS A 128 -14.64 -2.67 -1.25
N LYS A 129 -14.91 -1.85 -0.24
CA LYS A 129 -14.27 -0.55 -0.08
C LYS A 129 -12.76 -0.68 0.12
N LEU A 130 -12.33 -1.63 0.95
CA LEU A 130 -10.91 -1.92 1.18
C LEU A 130 -10.23 -2.40 -0.12
N GLU A 131 -10.89 -3.27 -0.89
CA GLU A 131 -10.40 -3.72 -2.21
C GLU A 131 -10.22 -2.54 -3.18
N GLU A 132 -11.17 -1.60 -3.23
CA GLU A 132 -11.07 -0.39 -4.04
C GLU A 132 -9.89 0.51 -3.59
N THR A 133 -9.72 0.72 -2.28
CA THR A 133 -8.58 1.47 -1.71
C THR A 133 -7.25 0.81 -2.08
N VAL A 134 -7.14 -0.52 -1.99
CA VAL A 134 -5.94 -1.28 -2.36
C VAL A 134 -5.64 -1.15 -3.86
N ALA A 135 -6.66 -1.20 -4.70
CA ALA A 135 -6.49 -1.04 -6.15
C ALA A 135 -5.99 0.37 -6.52
N GLU A 136 -6.53 1.42 -5.89
CA GLU A 136 -6.07 2.79 -6.11
C GLU A 136 -4.64 2.99 -5.58
N ASN A 137 -4.30 2.37 -4.46
CA ASN A 137 -2.93 2.39 -3.93
C ASN A 137 -1.94 1.78 -4.95
N ALA A 138 -2.24 0.58 -5.46
CA ALA A 138 -1.43 -0.08 -6.49
C ALA A 138 -1.27 0.78 -7.77
N ARG A 139 -2.32 1.52 -8.15
CA ARG A 139 -2.29 2.44 -9.29
C ARG A 139 -1.32 3.61 -9.04
N LEU A 140 -1.38 4.23 -7.87
CA LEU A 140 -0.45 5.32 -7.49
C LEU A 140 0.99 4.84 -7.35
N GLU A 141 1.23 3.63 -6.85
CA GLU A 141 2.56 3.04 -6.82
C GLU A 141 3.14 2.89 -8.23
N GLN A 142 2.34 2.44 -9.19
CA GLN A 142 2.76 2.32 -10.58
C GLN A 142 3.08 3.70 -11.19
N GLU A 143 2.26 4.72 -10.92
CA GLU A 143 2.55 6.10 -11.33
C GLU A 143 3.88 6.60 -10.73
N LEU A 144 4.15 6.28 -9.47
CA LEU A 144 5.36 6.66 -8.76
C LEU A 144 6.62 6.00 -9.39
N VAL A 145 6.52 4.73 -9.78
CA VAL A 145 7.59 4.05 -10.52
C VAL A 145 7.88 4.75 -11.86
N VAL A 146 6.83 5.11 -12.61
CA VAL A 146 6.97 5.83 -13.88
C VAL A 146 7.60 7.22 -13.67
N LEU A 147 7.16 7.97 -12.66
CA LEU A 147 7.73 9.28 -12.33
C LEU A 147 9.21 9.17 -11.94
N ARG A 148 9.59 8.16 -11.14
CA ARG A 148 11.00 7.87 -10.82
C ARG A 148 11.83 7.59 -12.07
N GLN A 149 11.29 6.81 -13.01
CA GLN A 149 11.98 6.49 -14.25
C GLN A 149 12.17 7.74 -15.12
N LYS A 150 11.14 8.61 -15.21
CA LYS A 150 11.23 9.90 -15.92
C LYS A 150 12.28 10.82 -15.29
N LEU A 151 12.29 10.93 -13.96
CA LEU A 151 13.25 11.74 -13.23
C LEU A 151 14.68 11.20 -13.40
N GLN A 152 14.87 9.88 -13.42
CA GLN A 152 16.16 9.26 -13.70
C GLN A 152 16.66 9.55 -15.13
N VAL A 153 15.78 9.54 -16.13
CA VAL A 153 16.12 9.87 -17.53
C VAL A 153 16.46 11.36 -17.66
N SER A 154 15.66 12.24 -17.07
CA SER A 154 15.91 13.70 -17.03
C SER A 154 17.26 14.03 -16.39
N ARG A 155 17.59 13.36 -15.28
CA ARG A 155 18.87 13.47 -14.55
C ARG A 155 20.09 12.97 -15.35
N ARG A 156 19.94 11.92 -16.16
CA ARG A 156 21.03 11.42 -17.03
C ARG A 156 21.31 12.34 -18.21
N SER A 157 20.37 13.23 -18.55
CA SER A 157 20.51 14.21 -19.62
C SER A 157 21.18 15.53 -19.17
N GLY A 158 21.35 15.78 -17.86
CA GLY A 158 22.04 16.95 -17.30
C GLY A 158 23.24 16.55 -16.45
N SER A 159 24.46 16.67 -16.99
CA SER A 159 25.70 16.21 -16.35
C SER A 159 26.52 17.38 -15.80
N GLY A 160 26.70 17.41 -14.48
CA GLY A 160 27.74 18.16 -13.76
C GLY A 160 28.27 17.30 -12.61
N ALA A 161 29.58 17.06 -12.57
CA ALA A 161 30.24 15.98 -11.83
C ALA A 161 30.03 15.97 -10.30
N ASP A 162 29.72 17.10 -9.67
CA ASP A 162 29.50 17.20 -8.21
C ASP A 162 28.16 16.61 -7.75
N GLY A 163 27.17 16.56 -8.65
CA GLY A 163 25.91 15.88 -8.38
C GLY A 163 26.11 14.37 -8.22
N VAL A 164 26.99 13.76 -8.99
CA VAL A 164 27.07 12.29 -9.12
C VAL A 164 27.34 11.59 -7.78
N CYS A 165 28.26 12.08 -6.94
CA CYS A 165 28.60 11.47 -5.64
C CYS A 165 27.48 11.56 -4.58
N THR A 166 26.83 12.72 -4.45
CA THR A 166 25.71 12.89 -3.51
C THR A 166 24.49 12.08 -3.97
N MET A 167 24.35 11.92 -5.28
CA MET A 167 23.26 11.20 -5.92
C MET A 167 23.41 9.68 -5.86
N GLU A 168 24.63 9.13 -5.94
CA GLU A 168 24.92 7.70 -5.70
C GLU A 168 24.60 7.30 -4.25
N SER A 169 24.88 8.18 -3.30
CA SER A 169 24.60 7.98 -1.88
C SER A 169 23.09 7.86 -1.61
N GLU A 170 22.29 8.74 -2.22
CA GLU A 170 20.84 8.72 -2.10
C GLU A 170 20.18 7.54 -2.86
N LEU A 171 20.76 7.12 -4.01
CA LEU A 171 20.32 5.92 -4.73
C LEU A 171 20.48 4.67 -3.85
N TRP A 172 21.63 4.54 -3.19
CA TRP A 172 21.89 3.43 -2.29
C TRP A 172 20.90 3.41 -1.11
N ARG A 173 20.60 4.58 -0.53
CA ARG A 173 19.62 4.74 0.55
C ARG A 173 18.21 4.31 0.14
N VAL A 174 17.75 4.72 -1.04
CA VAL A 174 16.44 4.32 -1.57
C VAL A 174 16.40 2.82 -1.87
N GLN A 175 17.48 2.26 -2.40
CA GLN A 175 17.56 0.84 -2.72
C GLN A 175 17.51 -0.04 -1.48
N VAL A 176 18.17 0.38 -0.39
CA VAL A 176 18.07 -0.26 0.93
C VAL A 176 16.64 -0.16 1.49
N LEU A 177 16.01 1.02 1.42
CA LEU A 177 14.64 1.23 1.91
C LEU A 177 13.64 0.33 1.16
N VAL A 178 13.73 0.27 -0.17
CA VAL A 178 12.88 -0.60 -1.00
C VAL A 178 13.13 -2.07 -0.68
N GLY A 179 14.39 -2.48 -0.48
CA GLY A 179 14.71 -3.85 -0.07
C GLY A 179 14.09 -4.22 1.28
N ASN A 180 14.10 -3.31 2.25
CA ASN A 180 13.47 -3.51 3.55
C ASN A 180 11.94 -3.59 3.44
N LEU A 181 11.32 -2.72 2.65
CA LEU A 181 9.87 -2.74 2.43
C LEU A 181 9.41 -4.02 1.73
N LEU A 182 10.15 -4.51 0.74
CA LEU A 182 9.86 -5.78 0.07
C LEU A 182 9.98 -6.96 1.04
N ARG A 183 10.98 -6.96 1.92
CA ARG A 183 11.12 -7.99 2.97
C ARG A 183 9.96 -7.95 3.96
N GLN A 184 9.56 -6.75 4.39
CA GLN A 184 8.40 -6.56 5.28
C GLN A 184 7.09 -7.01 4.63
N ARG A 185 6.89 -6.70 3.33
CA ARG A 185 5.75 -7.20 2.55
C ARG A 185 5.73 -8.73 2.48
N HIS A 186 6.88 -9.37 2.26
CA HIS A 186 6.98 -10.83 2.23
C HIS A 186 6.62 -11.45 3.57
N GLU A 187 7.12 -10.89 4.67
CA GLU A 187 6.80 -11.31 6.04
C GLU A 187 5.29 -11.20 6.32
N LEU A 188 4.67 -10.07 5.98
CA LEU A 188 3.23 -9.86 6.14
C LEU A 188 2.42 -10.81 5.26
N SER A 189 2.86 -11.07 4.02
CA SER A 189 2.21 -12.05 3.14
C SER A 189 2.25 -13.46 3.73
N LEU A 190 3.34 -13.85 4.39
CA LEU A 190 3.44 -15.12 5.10
C LEU A 190 2.49 -15.17 6.30
N GLN A 191 2.40 -14.10 7.08
CA GLN A 191 1.47 -14.01 8.21
C GLN A 191 0.01 -14.12 7.75
N VAL A 192 -0.36 -13.44 6.66
CA VAL A 192 -1.70 -13.52 6.06
C VAL A 192 -2.00 -14.94 5.55
N SER A 193 -1.05 -15.59 4.88
CA SER A 193 -1.21 -16.99 4.46
C SER A 193 -1.43 -17.90 5.66
N GLN A 194 -0.61 -17.78 6.70
CA GLN A 194 -0.76 -18.59 7.92
C GLN A 194 -2.09 -18.37 8.64
N LEU A 195 -2.58 -17.13 8.68
CA LEU A 195 -3.90 -16.82 9.24
C LEU A 195 -5.02 -17.41 8.37
N THR A 196 -4.86 -17.39 7.04
CA THR A 196 -5.79 -18.01 6.08
C THR A 196 -5.80 -19.52 6.23
N ASP A 197 -4.64 -20.17 6.37
CA ASP A 197 -4.51 -21.61 6.55
C ASP A 197 -5.04 -22.05 7.92
N LYS A 198 -4.77 -21.30 8.99
CA LYS A 198 -5.37 -21.55 10.31
C LYS A 198 -6.89 -21.37 10.27
N SER A 199 -7.39 -20.36 9.56
CA SER A 199 -8.82 -20.14 9.35
C SER A 199 -9.45 -21.32 8.59
N ASN A 200 -8.83 -21.77 7.49
CA ASN A 200 -9.28 -22.93 6.72
C ASN A 200 -9.21 -24.24 7.52
N SER A 201 -8.17 -24.42 8.34
CA SER A 201 -8.03 -25.59 9.22
C SER A 201 -9.08 -25.58 10.34
N LEU A 202 -9.38 -24.44 10.95
CA LEU A 202 -10.47 -24.30 11.92
C LEU A 202 -11.83 -24.54 11.25
N SER A 203 -12.01 -24.05 10.02
CA SER A 203 -13.20 -24.31 9.21
C SER A 203 -13.39 -25.80 8.92
N GLN A 204 -12.32 -26.52 8.59
CA GLN A 204 -12.34 -27.98 8.37
C GLN A 204 -12.53 -28.78 9.66
N GLN A 205 -12.02 -28.31 10.81
CA GLN A 205 -12.34 -28.94 12.10
C GLN A 205 -13.80 -28.71 12.52
N MET A 206 -14.43 -27.61 12.09
CA MET A 206 -15.86 -27.37 12.29
C MET A 206 -16.77 -28.18 11.35
N TYR A 207 -16.25 -28.63 10.21
CA TYR A 207 -16.96 -29.51 9.27
C TYR A 207 -16.00 -30.63 8.81
N PRO A 208 -15.85 -31.72 9.57
CA PRO A 208 -15.22 -32.91 9.00
C PRO A 208 -16.09 -33.32 7.81
N THR A 209 -15.54 -33.23 6.61
CA THR A 209 -16.14 -33.77 5.40
C THR A 209 -16.37 -35.26 5.66
N THR A 210 -17.63 -35.58 5.96
CA THR A 210 -18.09 -36.96 6.04
C THR A 210 -17.93 -37.53 4.63
N PRO A 211 -17.17 -38.62 4.44
CA PRO A 211 -17.08 -39.25 3.13
C PRO A 211 -18.50 -39.70 2.74
N PRO A 212 -18.86 -39.66 1.44
CA PRO A 212 -20.18 -40.09 1.01
C PRO A 212 -20.40 -41.54 1.43
N SER A 213 -21.37 -41.73 2.32
CA SER A 213 -21.88 -43.04 2.74
C SER A 213 -22.41 -43.76 1.50
N ILE A 214 -21.62 -44.71 0.98
CA ILE A 214 -22.07 -45.68 -0.01
C ILE A 214 -23.06 -46.59 0.73
N SER A 215 -24.35 -46.29 0.63
CA SER A 215 -25.41 -47.18 1.10
C SER A 215 -25.50 -48.39 0.17
N PRO A 216 -25.51 -49.63 0.69
CA PRO A 216 -25.62 -50.83 -0.12
C PRO A 216 -27.04 -50.97 -0.65
N HIS A 217 -27.16 -50.98 -1.98
CA HIS A 217 -28.39 -51.26 -2.70
C HIS A 217 -28.76 -52.75 -2.50
N LEU A 218 -29.78 -53.01 -1.67
CA LEU A 218 -30.44 -54.32 -1.59
C LEU A 218 -31.30 -54.54 -2.85
N PRO A 219 -31.24 -55.73 -3.49
CA PRO A 219 -32.07 -56.03 -4.65
C PRO A 219 -33.48 -56.47 -4.23
N TYR A 220 -34.48 -56.02 -4.99
CA TYR A 220 -35.86 -56.51 -4.92
C TYR A 220 -35.96 -57.97 -5.39
N PRO A 221 -36.93 -58.76 -4.88
CA PRO A 221 -37.20 -60.10 -5.40
C PRO A 221 -38.01 -59.99 -6.71
N SER A 222 -37.56 -60.69 -7.75
CA SER A 222 -38.37 -60.97 -8.93
C SER A 222 -38.88 -62.40 -8.83
N ASN A 223 -40.21 -62.52 -8.85
CA ASN A 223 -40.92 -63.77 -9.06
C ASN A 223 -40.52 -64.38 -10.41
N TYR A 224 -40.17 -65.67 -10.42
CA TYR A 224 -40.74 -66.73 -11.27
C TYR A 224 -40.26 -68.09 -10.73
#